data_AF-A0A9X6LM27-F1
#
_entry.id   AF-A0A9X6LM27-F1
#
_cell.length_a   1.000
_cell.length_b   1.000
_cell.length_c   1.000
_cell.angle_alpha   90.00
_cell.angle_beta   90.00
_cell.angle_gamma   90.00
#
_symmetry.space_group_name_H-M   'P 1'
#
loop_
_entity.id
_entity.type
_entity.pdbx_description
1 polymer ?
#
loop_
_entity_poly.entity_id
_entity_poly.type
_entity_poly.pdbx_seq_one_letter_code
_entity_poly.pdbx_strand_id
1 'polypeptide(L)'
;MKYKWLYIGLIFSIMMALVPVSTLAYTNTPHNWGIPRPKNETVPDAGKLYTDLLQKNGGFYLGDTKKKDIYLTFDNGYENGYTGQILDVLKEKKVPATFFVTGHYIKTQKDLLLRMKDEGHIIGNHSWSHPDFTAVNNEKLREELTSVTEEIKKVTGQKEVKYVRPPRGVFSERTLALTKEMGYYNVFWSLAFLDWKVDQQRGWQYAHNNVMTMIHPGSILLLHAISKDNAEALAKIIDDLREKGYHFKSLDDLVKGNQP
;
A
#
# COMPACT_ATOMS: atom_id res chain seq x y z
N MET A 1 24.09 50.31 66.74
CA MET A 1 23.18 50.38 65.58
C MET A 1 23.21 49.03 64.87
N LYS A 2 22.08 48.31 64.82
CA LYS A 2 21.93 46.97 64.21
C LYS A 2 21.16 47.12 62.90
N TYR A 3 21.72 46.71 61.77
CA TYR A 3 20.97 46.58 60.51
C TYR A 3 20.59 45.11 60.31
N LYS A 4 19.28 44.82 60.40
CA LYS A 4 18.68 43.55 59.97
C LYS A 4 18.34 43.68 58.49
N TRP A 5 18.94 42.84 57.65
CA TRP A 5 18.48 42.64 56.28
C TRP A 5 17.51 41.46 56.26
N LEU A 6 16.24 41.74 55.93
CA LEU A 6 15.23 40.73 55.66
C LEU A 6 15.42 40.25 54.21
N TYR A 7 15.79 38.98 54.02
CA TYR A 7 15.69 38.31 52.73
C TYR A 7 14.26 37.77 52.57
N ILE A 8 13.48 38.35 51.66
CA ILE A 8 12.20 37.81 51.21
C ILE A 8 12.52 36.92 50.01
N GLY A 9 12.54 35.60 50.22
CA GLY A 9 12.65 34.61 49.16
C GLY A 9 11.31 34.48 48.43
N LEU A 10 11.28 34.88 47.16
CA LEU A 10 10.11 34.69 46.29
C LEU A 10 10.17 33.26 45.70
N ILE A 11 9.36 32.34 46.20
CA ILE A 11 9.22 31.00 45.62
C ILE A 11 8.28 31.09 44.41
N PHE A 12 8.85 31.05 43.21
CA PHE A 12 8.09 30.85 41.97
C PHE A 12 7.70 29.37 41.88
N SER A 13 6.46 29.06 42.25
CA SER A 13 5.89 27.73 42.02
C SER A 13 5.46 27.64 40.55
N ILE A 14 6.25 26.95 39.73
CA ILE A 14 5.89 26.67 38.33
C ILE A 14 4.83 25.57 38.36
N MET A 15 3.56 25.98 38.26
CA MET A 15 2.43 25.07 38.11
C MET A 15 2.44 24.53 36.68
N MET A 16 3.03 23.36 36.49
CA MET A 16 3.02 22.65 35.21
C MET A 16 1.59 22.16 34.95
N ALA A 17 0.81 22.93 34.19
CA ALA A 17 -0.53 22.54 33.79
C ALA A 17 -0.43 21.29 32.91
N LEU A 18 -0.84 20.14 33.45
CA LEU A 18 -1.12 18.94 32.68
C LEU A 18 -2.26 19.25 31.73
N VAL A 19 -1.94 19.59 30.48
CA VAL A 19 -2.93 19.64 29.41
C VAL A 19 -3.36 18.19 29.19
N PRO A 20 -4.64 17.83 29.38
CA PRO A 20 -5.10 16.50 29.09
C PRO A 20 -4.90 16.27 27.59
N VAL A 21 -4.02 15.34 27.25
CA VAL A 21 -3.97 14.78 25.90
C VAL A 21 -5.29 14.05 25.72
N SER A 22 -6.22 14.66 24.98
CA SER A 22 -7.43 13.98 24.56
C SER A 22 -7.02 12.81 23.68
N THR A 23 -7.01 11.61 24.26
CA THR A 23 -6.94 10.37 23.50
C THR A 23 -8.25 10.23 22.76
N LEU A 24 -8.35 10.82 21.56
CA LEU A 24 -9.41 10.47 20.63
C LEU A 24 -9.33 8.95 20.42
N ALA A 25 -10.28 8.23 20.99
CA ALA A 25 -10.36 6.79 20.85
C ALA A 25 -10.75 6.51 19.38
N TYR A 26 -9.76 6.14 18.57
CA TYR A 26 -10.01 5.73 17.20
C TYR A 26 -10.95 4.52 17.16
N THR A 27 -11.85 4.52 16.19
CA THR A 27 -12.77 3.40 16.01
C THR A 27 -12.00 2.14 15.58
N ASN A 28 -12.27 1.01 16.24
CA ASN A 28 -11.69 -0.30 15.87
C ASN A 28 -12.68 -1.21 15.11
N THR A 29 -13.82 -0.67 14.66
CA THR A 29 -14.76 -1.40 13.81
C THR A 29 -14.06 -1.87 12.53
N PRO A 30 -14.05 -3.18 12.24
CA PRO A 30 -13.41 -3.68 11.03
C PRO A 30 -14.23 -3.33 9.78
N HIS A 31 -13.52 -2.95 8.73
CA HIS A 31 -14.02 -2.71 7.40
C HIS A 31 -13.24 -3.57 6.41
N ASN A 32 -13.93 -4.07 5.39
CA ASN A 32 -13.30 -4.75 4.28
C ASN A 32 -13.26 -3.79 3.09
N TRP A 33 -12.07 -3.53 2.55
CA TRP A 33 -11.95 -2.72 1.36
C TRP A 33 -12.71 -3.36 0.20
N GLY A 34 -13.58 -2.55 -0.41
CA GLY A 34 -14.35 -2.94 -1.57
C GLY A 34 -14.92 -1.67 -2.19
N ILE A 35 -14.94 -1.64 -3.52
CA ILE A 35 -15.53 -0.55 -4.27
C ILE A 35 -16.35 -1.11 -5.43
N PRO A 36 -17.35 -0.35 -5.94
CA PRO A 36 -18.10 -0.74 -7.12
C PRO A 36 -17.15 -1.04 -8.28
N ARG A 37 -17.43 -2.10 -9.05
CA ARG A 37 -16.60 -2.45 -10.21
C ARG A 37 -16.80 -1.40 -11.31
N PRO A 38 -15.77 -0.60 -11.63
CA PRO A 38 -15.87 0.37 -12.70
C PRO A 38 -16.09 -0.31 -14.05
N LYS A 39 -16.74 0.42 -14.97
CA LYS A 39 -16.92 0.01 -16.36
C LYS A 39 -16.76 1.23 -17.27
N ASN A 40 -16.38 1.02 -18.52
CA ASN A 40 -16.34 2.08 -19.54
C ASN A 40 -15.52 3.31 -19.09
N GLU A 41 -14.39 3.08 -18.42
CA GLU A 41 -13.48 4.14 -17.92
C GLU A 41 -14.11 5.11 -16.90
N THR A 42 -15.22 4.72 -16.27
CA THR A 42 -15.81 5.46 -15.15
C THR A 42 -14.99 5.28 -13.87
N VAL A 43 -14.71 6.39 -13.19
CA VAL A 43 -13.99 6.36 -11.92
C VAL A 43 -14.92 5.84 -10.82
N PRO A 44 -14.56 4.78 -10.08
CA PRO A 44 -15.39 4.26 -9.01
C PRO A 44 -15.32 5.16 -7.76
N ASP A 45 -16.41 5.20 -6.99
CA ASP A 45 -16.48 5.89 -5.70
C ASP A 45 -16.62 4.86 -4.57
N ALA A 46 -15.70 4.91 -3.59
CA ALA A 46 -15.72 4.09 -2.37
C ALA A 46 -16.78 4.55 -1.34
N GLY A 47 -17.46 5.67 -1.61
CA GLY A 47 -18.42 6.31 -0.72
C GLY A 47 -17.74 7.21 0.32
N LYS A 48 -18.51 8.17 0.84
CA LYS A 48 -18.01 9.24 1.71
C LYS A 48 -17.24 8.71 2.93
N LEU A 49 -17.74 7.65 3.57
CA LEU A 49 -17.10 7.08 4.76
C LEU A 49 -15.66 6.61 4.49
N TYR A 50 -15.45 5.81 3.45
CA TYR A 50 -14.13 5.27 3.15
C TYR A 50 -13.19 6.34 2.60
N THR A 51 -13.71 7.20 1.72
CA THR A 51 -12.93 8.33 1.18
C THR A 51 -12.40 9.23 2.30
N ASP A 52 -13.25 9.62 3.26
CA ASP A 52 -12.84 10.46 4.39
C ASP A 52 -11.85 9.74 5.32
N LEU A 53 -12.09 8.46 5.63
CA LEU A 53 -11.19 7.66 6.48
C LEU A 53 -9.80 7.53 5.85
N LEU A 54 -9.71 7.24 4.55
CA LEU A 54 -8.44 7.16 3.84
C LEU A 54 -7.75 8.52 3.80
N GLN A 55 -8.45 9.58 3.38
CA GLN A 55 -7.85 10.92 3.27
C GLN A 55 -7.29 11.43 4.60
N LYS A 56 -8.03 11.28 5.70
CA LYS A 56 -7.57 11.67 7.05
C LYS A 56 -6.35 10.87 7.49
N ASN A 57 -6.29 9.59 7.14
CA ASN A 57 -5.31 8.64 7.66
C ASN A 57 -4.26 8.20 6.62
N GLY A 58 -3.91 9.08 5.67
CA GLY A 58 -2.78 8.85 4.76
C GLY A 58 -3.00 7.65 3.81
N GLY A 59 -4.25 7.33 3.52
CA GLY A 59 -4.63 6.28 2.59
C GLY A 59 -5.13 6.82 1.25
N PHE A 60 -4.99 6.00 0.22
CA PHE A 60 -5.52 6.28 -1.12
C PHE A 60 -5.78 4.98 -1.89
N TYR A 61 -6.68 5.06 -2.87
CA TYR A 61 -7.04 3.95 -3.76
C TYR A 61 -7.06 4.35 -5.24
N LEU A 62 -6.88 5.63 -5.52
CA LEU A 62 -6.81 6.25 -6.84
C LEU A 62 -5.59 7.17 -6.90
N GLY A 63 -5.04 7.36 -8.11
CA GLY A 63 -4.19 8.51 -8.42
C GLY A 63 -4.99 9.69 -8.97
N ASP A 64 -4.33 10.58 -9.71
CA ASP A 64 -4.96 11.71 -10.40
C ASP A 64 -5.91 11.23 -11.51
N THR A 65 -7.22 11.36 -11.26
CA THR A 65 -8.29 10.91 -12.18
C THR A 65 -8.49 11.83 -13.38
N LYS A 66 -7.77 12.96 -13.45
CA LYS A 66 -7.76 13.85 -14.62
C LYS A 66 -6.73 13.42 -15.66
N LYS A 67 -5.85 12.48 -15.31
CA LYS A 67 -4.79 11.94 -16.20
C LYS A 67 -5.03 10.47 -16.44
N LYS A 68 -4.65 9.99 -17.63
CA LYS A 68 -4.59 8.55 -17.95
C LYS A 68 -3.35 7.89 -17.35
N ASP A 69 -2.95 8.29 -16.15
CA ASP A 69 -1.88 7.65 -15.40
C ASP A 69 -2.47 6.50 -14.58
N ILE A 70 -1.83 5.34 -14.60
CA ILE A 70 -2.25 4.13 -13.91
C ILE A 70 -1.07 3.47 -13.18
N TYR A 71 -1.37 2.75 -12.11
CA TYR A 71 -0.38 2.29 -11.14
C TYR A 71 -0.53 0.78 -10.95
N LEU A 72 0.45 0.02 -11.42
CA LEU A 72 0.43 -1.43 -11.34
C LEU A 72 1.01 -1.91 -10.01
N THR A 73 0.24 -2.72 -9.27
CA THR A 73 0.66 -3.26 -7.98
C THR A 73 0.35 -4.75 -7.86
N PHE A 74 1.18 -5.46 -7.09
CA PHE A 74 1.06 -6.90 -6.86
C PHE A 74 1.10 -7.22 -5.37
N ASP A 75 0.25 -8.13 -4.92
CA ASP A 75 0.32 -8.70 -3.57
C ASP A 75 1.02 -10.07 -3.63
N ASN A 76 2.06 -10.24 -2.81
CA ASN A 76 3.01 -11.35 -2.86
C ASN A 76 3.10 -12.02 -1.49
N GLY A 77 2.19 -12.96 -1.26
CA GLY A 77 2.14 -13.76 -0.02
C GLY A 77 3.01 -15.02 -0.07
N TYR A 78 3.11 -15.64 -1.25
CA TYR A 78 3.90 -16.82 -1.58
C TYR A 78 4.21 -16.82 -3.08
N GLU A 79 5.13 -17.68 -3.53
CA GLU A 79 5.53 -17.80 -4.94
C GLU A 79 4.92 -19.04 -5.59
N ASN A 80 4.45 -18.91 -6.85
CA ASN A 80 3.86 -20.01 -7.62
C ASN A 80 4.59 -20.27 -8.96
N GLY A 81 5.78 -19.67 -9.16
CA GLY A 81 6.64 -19.88 -10.32
C GLY A 81 6.49 -18.84 -11.44
N TYR A 82 5.71 -17.78 -11.22
CA TYR A 82 5.34 -16.83 -12.28
C TYR A 82 5.92 -15.43 -12.09
N THR A 83 6.39 -15.07 -10.88
CA THR A 83 6.90 -13.71 -10.63
C THR A 83 8.12 -13.38 -11.49
N GLY A 84 9.00 -14.36 -11.74
CA GLY A 84 10.15 -14.16 -12.63
C GLY A 84 9.75 -13.73 -14.04
N GLN A 85 8.71 -14.36 -14.60
CA GLN A 85 8.16 -14.03 -15.93
C GLN A 85 7.49 -12.64 -15.92
N ILE A 86 6.76 -12.31 -14.85
CA ILE A 86 6.17 -10.98 -14.67
C ILE A 86 7.25 -9.90 -14.68
N LEU A 87 8.35 -10.10 -13.92
CA LEU A 87 9.47 -9.18 -13.88
C LEU A 87 10.13 -9.03 -15.27
N ASP A 88 10.29 -10.12 -16.02
CA ASP A 88 10.82 -10.08 -17.39
C ASP A 88 9.96 -9.20 -18.30
N VAL A 89 8.63 -9.35 -18.25
CA VAL A 89 7.69 -8.53 -19.01
C VAL A 89 7.75 -7.07 -18.58
N LEU A 90 7.78 -6.78 -17.27
CA LEU A 90 7.86 -5.41 -16.77
C LEU A 90 9.16 -4.72 -17.22
N LYS A 91 10.27 -5.45 -17.21
CA LYS A 91 11.57 -4.98 -17.70
C LYS A 91 11.56 -4.72 -19.20
N GLU A 92 11.08 -5.67 -20.01
CA GLU A 92 10.96 -5.52 -21.46
C GLU A 92 10.09 -4.29 -21.81
N LYS A 93 8.94 -4.18 -21.16
CA LYS A 93 7.98 -3.11 -21.41
C LYS A 93 8.36 -1.80 -20.72
N LYS A 94 9.39 -1.75 -19.86
CA LYS A 94 9.78 -0.58 -19.05
C LYS A 94 8.61 -0.03 -18.23
N VAL A 95 7.89 -0.91 -17.54
CA VAL A 95 6.76 -0.56 -16.69
C VAL A 95 7.17 -0.66 -15.21
N PRO A 96 7.08 0.42 -14.43
CA PRO A 96 7.28 0.33 -12.99
C PRO A 96 6.07 -0.37 -12.34
N ALA A 97 6.34 -1.13 -11.27
CA ALA A 97 5.32 -1.73 -10.44
C ALA A 97 5.70 -1.67 -8.95
N THR A 98 4.71 -1.86 -8.08
CA THR A 98 4.93 -2.04 -6.65
C THR A 98 4.55 -3.46 -6.21
N PHE A 99 5.46 -4.15 -5.53
CA PHE A 99 5.24 -5.48 -4.98
C PHE A 99 5.09 -5.41 -3.46
N PHE A 100 3.88 -5.62 -2.95
CA PHE A 100 3.60 -5.72 -1.52
C PHE A 100 3.93 -7.14 -1.05
N VAL A 101 5.01 -7.31 -0.29
CA VAL A 101 5.54 -8.62 0.12
C VAL A 101 5.28 -8.94 1.59
N THR A 102 5.05 -10.22 1.88
CA THR A 102 4.99 -10.72 3.26
C THR A 102 6.36 -11.18 3.77
N GLY A 103 6.48 -11.40 5.07
CA GLY A 103 7.67 -11.99 5.68
C GLY A 103 8.02 -13.37 5.09
N HIS A 104 7.01 -14.21 4.85
CA HIS A 104 7.21 -15.51 4.19
C HIS A 104 7.83 -15.37 2.80
N TYR A 105 7.32 -14.44 1.99
CA TYR A 105 7.83 -14.20 0.64
C TYR A 105 9.28 -13.72 0.68
N ILE A 106 9.62 -12.76 1.56
CA ILE A 106 10.99 -12.27 1.75
C ILE A 106 11.96 -13.40 2.11
N LYS A 107 11.53 -14.30 3.01
CA LYS A 107 12.37 -15.41 3.51
C LYS A 107 12.65 -16.47 2.45
N THR A 108 11.68 -16.71 1.56
CA THR A 108 11.73 -17.82 0.59
C THR A 108 12.17 -17.38 -0.80
N GLN A 109 12.04 -16.08 -1.14
CA GLN A 109 12.21 -15.56 -2.51
C GLN A 109 13.20 -14.38 -2.58
N LYS A 110 14.36 -14.50 -1.92
CA LYS A 110 15.36 -13.41 -1.86
C LYS A 110 15.83 -12.95 -3.25
N ASP A 111 16.02 -13.87 -4.17
CA ASP A 111 16.49 -13.54 -5.52
C ASP A 111 15.44 -12.72 -6.30
N LEU A 112 14.16 -13.02 -6.13
CA LEU A 112 13.07 -12.23 -6.71
C LEU A 112 13.00 -10.84 -6.09
N LEU A 113 13.23 -10.72 -4.78
CA LEU A 113 13.32 -9.42 -4.10
C LEU A 113 14.47 -8.56 -4.64
N LEU A 114 15.65 -9.16 -4.86
CA LEU A 114 16.79 -8.46 -5.44
C LEU A 114 16.45 -7.98 -6.86
N ARG A 115 15.83 -8.84 -7.68
CA ARG A 115 15.34 -8.45 -9.01
C ARG A 115 14.36 -7.29 -8.95
N MET A 116 13.36 -7.34 -8.05
CA MET A 116 12.40 -6.24 -7.89
C MET A 116 13.11 -4.90 -7.68
N LYS A 117 14.07 -4.85 -6.76
CA LYS A 117 14.83 -3.63 -6.49
C LYS A 117 15.75 -3.26 -7.66
N ASP A 118 16.53 -4.20 -8.19
CA ASP A 118 17.57 -3.93 -9.20
C ASP A 118 16.98 -3.57 -10.56
N GLU A 119 15.77 -4.03 -10.86
CA GLU A 119 15.01 -3.71 -12.07
C GLU A 119 14.15 -2.44 -11.90
N GLY A 120 14.26 -1.74 -10.77
CA GLY A 120 13.67 -0.41 -10.56
C GLY A 120 12.21 -0.42 -10.08
N HIS A 121 11.74 -1.53 -9.51
CA HIS A 121 10.42 -1.63 -8.89
C HIS A 121 10.45 -1.23 -7.42
N ILE A 122 9.26 -0.95 -6.87
CA ILE A 122 9.09 -0.60 -5.47
C ILE A 122 8.70 -1.86 -4.69
N ILE A 123 9.36 -2.12 -3.57
CA ILE A 123 8.93 -3.15 -2.63
C ILE A 123 8.15 -2.49 -1.50
N GLY A 124 6.86 -2.83 -1.43
CA GLY A 124 5.92 -2.41 -0.40
C GLY A 124 5.75 -3.47 0.70
N ASN A 125 5.13 -3.07 1.80
CA ASN A 125 4.97 -3.89 2.99
C ASN A 125 3.56 -4.50 3.07
N HIS A 126 3.48 -5.83 3.14
CA HIS A 126 2.22 -6.57 3.27
C HIS A 126 2.13 -7.35 4.60
N SER A 127 2.81 -6.86 5.63
CA SER A 127 2.98 -7.48 6.96
C SER A 127 3.74 -8.80 6.99
N TRP A 128 4.29 -9.15 8.15
CA TRP A 128 5.16 -10.31 8.30
C TRP A 128 4.40 -11.63 8.13
N SER A 129 3.33 -11.80 8.89
CA SER A 129 2.54 -13.04 9.00
C SER A 129 1.15 -12.96 8.35
N HIS A 130 0.84 -11.84 7.69
CA HIS A 130 -0.46 -11.58 7.05
C HIS A 130 -1.68 -11.67 7.99
N PRO A 131 -1.65 -11.10 9.23
CA PRO A 131 -2.81 -11.12 10.11
C PRO A 131 -3.86 -10.08 9.68
N ASP A 132 -5.10 -10.23 10.12
CA ASP A 132 -6.04 -9.12 10.13
C ASP A 132 -5.54 -8.04 11.12
N PHE A 133 -5.25 -6.84 10.62
CA PHE A 133 -4.72 -5.75 11.44
C PHE A 133 -5.68 -5.30 12.55
N THR A 134 -6.98 -5.46 12.36
CA THR A 134 -8.00 -5.06 13.35
C THR A 134 -8.10 -6.05 14.51
N ALA A 135 -7.62 -7.28 14.31
CA ALA A 135 -7.63 -8.36 15.28
C ALA A 135 -6.37 -8.42 16.18
N VAL A 136 -5.34 -7.62 15.88
CA VAL A 136 -4.10 -7.57 16.66
C VAL A 136 -4.01 -6.31 17.53
N ASN A 137 -3.21 -6.38 18.59
CA ASN A 137 -2.92 -5.22 19.44
C ASN A 137 -1.91 -4.27 18.75
N ASN A 138 -1.68 -3.10 19.36
CA ASN A 138 -0.81 -2.08 18.78
C ASN A 138 0.65 -2.52 18.71
N GLU A 139 1.17 -3.24 19.72
CA GLU A 139 2.54 -3.75 19.68
C GLU A 139 2.73 -4.71 18.51
N LYS A 140 1.81 -5.68 18.38
CA LYS A 140 1.86 -6.68 17.32
C LYS A 140 1.75 -6.05 15.94
N LEU A 141 0.87 -5.07 15.73
CA LEU A 141 0.80 -4.35 14.46
C LEU A 141 2.14 -3.67 14.10
N ARG A 142 2.79 -3.03 15.09
CA ARG A 142 4.10 -2.40 14.88
C ARG A 142 5.17 -3.45 14.54
N GLU A 143 5.21 -4.56 15.26
CA GLU A 143 6.14 -5.67 14.99
C GLU A 143 5.95 -6.25 13.58
N GLU A 144 4.70 -6.49 13.16
CA GLU A 144 4.37 -7.02 11.84
C GLU A 144 4.88 -6.15 10.70
N LEU A 145 4.83 -4.82 10.86
CA LEU A 145 5.26 -3.87 9.85
C LEU A 145 6.77 -3.62 9.92
N THR A 146 7.32 -3.39 11.11
CA THR A 146 8.75 -3.14 11.29
C THR A 146 9.60 -4.32 10.81
N SER A 147 9.20 -5.56 11.12
CA SER A 147 9.94 -6.76 10.71
C SER A 147 10.09 -6.86 9.19
N VAL A 148 9.02 -6.55 8.44
CA VAL A 148 9.07 -6.53 6.96
C VAL A 148 9.94 -5.40 6.45
N THR A 149 9.76 -4.18 6.99
CA THR A 149 10.54 -3.02 6.57
C THR A 149 12.05 -3.21 6.80
N GLU A 150 12.43 -3.77 7.95
CA GLU A 150 13.83 -4.06 8.28
C GLU A 150 14.42 -5.13 7.36
N GLU A 151 13.71 -6.23 7.13
CA GLU A 151 14.23 -7.31 6.29
C GLU A 151 14.29 -6.91 4.81
N ILE A 152 13.34 -6.11 4.30
CA ILE A 152 13.44 -5.52 2.94
C ILE A 152 14.72 -4.68 2.84
N LYS A 153 14.93 -3.74 3.77
CA LYS A 153 16.11 -2.86 3.79
C LYS A 153 17.40 -3.66 3.82
N LYS A 154 17.45 -4.70 4.64
CA LYS A 154 18.61 -5.58 4.82
C LYS A 154 18.91 -6.42 3.57
N VAL A 155 17.89 -6.97 2.92
CA VAL A 155 18.08 -7.85 1.76
C VAL A 155 18.40 -7.06 0.51
N THR A 156 17.70 -5.94 0.26
CA THR A 156 17.74 -5.25 -1.04
C THR A 156 18.48 -3.92 -1.01
N GLY A 157 18.77 -3.38 0.18
CA GLY A 157 19.34 -2.04 0.33
C GLY A 157 18.36 -0.91 -0.03
N GLN A 158 17.07 -1.21 -0.23
CA GLN A 158 16.05 -0.18 -0.48
C GLN A 158 16.01 0.80 0.69
N LYS A 159 16.22 2.10 0.43
CA LYS A 159 16.38 3.12 1.50
C LYS A 159 15.11 3.32 2.33
N GLU A 160 13.95 3.38 1.66
CA GLU A 160 12.66 3.66 2.28
C GLU A 160 11.62 2.63 1.89
N VAL A 161 10.78 2.24 2.84
CA VAL A 161 9.59 1.40 2.61
C VAL A 161 8.38 2.24 3.02
N LYS A 162 7.77 2.92 2.04
CA LYS A 162 6.75 3.96 2.30
C LYS A 162 5.32 3.43 2.23
N TYR A 163 5.10 2.30 1.59
CA TYR A 163 3.76 1.83 1.22
C TYR A 163 3.41 0.57 1.99
N VAL A 164 2.25 0.58 2.64
CA VAL A 164 1.64 -0.59 3.28
C VAL A 164 0.32 -0.88 2.58
N ARG A 165 0.06 -2.16 2.33
CA ARG A 165 -1.28 -2.65 1.99
C ARG A 165 -1.77 -3.56 3.10
N PRO A 166 -2.91 -3.26 3.75
CA PRO A 166 -3.44 -4.13 4.79
C PRO A 166 -3.79 -5.53 4.26
N PRO A 167 -3.42 -6.60 4.97
CA PRO A 167 -3.80 -7.97 4.62
C PRO A 167 -5.31 -8.10 4.37
N ARG A 168 -5.67 -8.75 3.25
CA ARG A 168 -7.06 -8.99 2.82
C ARG A 168 -7.87 -7.69 2.58
N GLY A 169 -7.22 -6.52 2.60
CA GLY A 169 -7.91 -5.24 2.56
C GLY A 169 -8.70 -4.92 3.83
N VAL A 170 -8.44 -5.59 4.96
CA VAL A 170 -9.15 -5.33 6.22
C VAL A 170 -8.50 -4.18 6.97
N PHE A 171 -9.30 -3.21 7.41
CA PHE A 171 -8.82 -2.03 8.13
C PHE A 171 -9.86 -1.47 9.11
N SER A 172 -9.40 -0.62 10.00
CA SER A 172 -10.20 0.27 10.86
C SER A 172 -9.54 1.64 10.95
N GLU A 173 -10.25 2.66 11.46
CA GLU A 173 -9.66 3.99 11.70
C GLU A 173 -8.39 3.88 12.56
N ARG A 174 -8.41 3.04 13.60
CA ARG A 174 -7.24 2.73 14.45
C ARG A 174 -6.06 2.25 13.62
N THR A 175 -6.24 1.23 12.78
CA THR A 175 -5.13 0.66 12.01
C THR A 175 -4.55 1.64 11.00
N LEU A 176 -5.40 2.43 10.32
CA LEU A 176 -4.95 3.44 9.35
C LEU A 176 -4.18 4.58 10.04
N ALA A 177 -4.65 5.03 11.20
CA ALA A 177 -3.97 6.07 11.97
C ALA A 177 -2.60 5.59 12.48
N LEU A 178 -2.52 4.35 12.98
CA LEU A 178 -1.26 3.77 13.46
C LEU A 178 -0.24 3.55 12.33
N THR A 179 -0.66 3.06 11.17
CA THR A 179 0.25 2.92 10.02
C THR A 179 0.76 4.27 9.53
N LYS A 180 -0.10 5.30 9.52
CA LYS A 180 0.30 6.68 9.21
C LYS A 180 1.28 7.23 10.24
N GLU A 181 1.04 7.01 11.54
CA GLU A 181 1.94 7.41 12.63
C GLU A 181 3.34 6.81 12.45
N MET A 182 3.42 5.57 11.96
CA MET A 182 4.68 4.89 11.63
C MET A 182 5.33 5.39 10.33
N GLY A 183 4.71 6.33 9.61
CA GLY A 183 5.23 6.93 8.37
C GLY A 183 4.85 6.19 7.08
N TYR A 184 3.89 5.26 7.13
CA TYR A 184 3.41 4.55 5.94
C TYR A 184 2.21 5.25 5.29
N TYR A 185 2.14 5.14 3.97
CA TYR A 185 0.91 5.33 3.21
C TYR A 185 0.09 4.04 3.17
N ASN A 186 -1.22 4.14 3.37
CA ASN A 186 -2.16 3.02 3.25
C ASN A 186 -2.65 2.89 1.80
N VAL A 187 -2.11 1.94 1.05
CA VAL A 187 -2.38 1.78 -0.38
C VAL A 187 -3.44 0.71 -0.61
N PHE A 188 -4.60 1.12 -1.10
CA PHE A 188 -5.66 0.23 -1.55
C PHE A 188 -5.63 0.09 -3.09
N TRP A 189 -6.75 -0.27 -3.70
CA TRP A 189 -6.86 -0.47 -5.14
C TRP A 189 -8.21 -0.02 -5.66
N SER A 190 -8.26 0.37 -6.92
CA SER A 190 -9.50 0.68 -7.63
C SER A 190 -9.93 -0.36 -8.65
N LEU A 191 -9.02 -1.31 -8.95
CA LEU A 191 -9.27 -2.40 -9.87
C LEU A 191 -8.66 -3.68 -9.30
N ALA A 192 -9.51 -4.67 -9.06
CA ALA A 192 -9.10 -6.04 -8.76
C ALA A 192 -10.15 -7.00 -9.31
N PHE A 193 -9.70 -8.20 -9.68
CA PHE A 193 -10.57 -9.32 -10.05
C PHE A 193 -10.04 -10.60 -9.42
N LEU A 194 -10.78 -11.70 -9.56
CA LEU A 194 -10.41 -12.98 -8.95
C LEU A 194 -9.32 -13.66 -9.78
N ASP A 195 -8.06 -13.42 -9.43
CA ASP A 195 -6.87 -13.99 -10.09
C ASP A 195 -5.99 -14.82 -9.14
N TRP A 196 -6.25 -14.79 -7.84
CA TRP A 196 -5.41 -15.42 -6.81
C TRP A 196 -5.78 -16.87 -6.48
N LYS A 197 -6.88 -17.40 -7.03
CA LYS A 197 -7.28 -18.80 -6.81
C LYS A 197 -6.58 -19.73 -7.80
N VAL A 198 -5.55 -20.42 -7.32
CA VAL A 198 -4.72 -21.33 -8.13
C VAL A 198 -5.54 -22.47 -8.75
N ASP A 199 -6.58 -22.94 -8.07
CA ASP A 199 -7.50 -23.99 -8.53
C ASP A 199 -8.59 -23.49 -9.51
N GLN A 200 -8.66 -22.17 -9.76
CA GLN A 200 -9.70 -21.54 -10.58
C GLN A 200 -9.13 -20.59 -11.64
N GLN A 201 -7.94 -20.88 -12.18
CA GLN A 201 -7.36 -20.13 -13.30
C GLN A 201 -8.18 -20.33 -14.58
N ARG A 202 -8.45 -19.24 -15.30
CA ARG A 202 -9.41 -19.14 -16.41
C ARG A 202 -8.76 -18.77 -17.75
N GLY A 203 -7.44 -18.68 -17.79
CA GLY A 203 -6.66 -18.28 -18.97
C GLY A 203 -6.42 -16.77 -19.03
N TRP A 204 -5.40 -16.39 -19.81
CA TRP A 204 -4.97 -15.00 -19.97
C TRP A 204 -6.08 -14.07 -20.47
N GLN A 205 -7.01 -14.53 -21.31
CA GLN A 205 -8.12 -13.70 -21.80
C GLN A 205 -9.04 -13.24 -20.66
N TYR A 206 -9.22 -14.05 -19.63
CA TYR A 206 -10.02 -13.67 -18.47
C TYR A 206 -9.35 -12.51 -17.73
N ALA A 207 -8.06 -12.63 -17.43
CA ALA A 207 -7.30 -11.57 -16.78
C ALA A 207 -7.30 -10.28 -17.60
N HIS A 208 -6.96 -10.39 -18.89
CA HIS A 208 -6.98 -9.31 -19.85
C HIS A 208 -8.34 -8.58 -19.89
N ASN A 209 -9.43 -9.32 -20.11
CA ASN A 209 -10.75 -8.71 -20.30
C ASN A 209 -11.26 -8.02 -19.03
N ASN A 210 -10.97 -8.55 -17.84
CA ASN A 210 -11.32 -7.88 -16.59
C ASN A 210 -10.57 -6.54 -16.46
N VAL A 211 -9.26 -6.52 -16.74
CA VAL A 211 -8.50 -5.27 -16.71
C VAL A 211 -9.05 -4.27 -17.73
N MET A 212 -9.24 -4.68 -18.98
CA MET A 212 -9.72 -3.78 -20.04
C MET A 212 -11.13 -3.24 -19.78
N THR A 213 -11.99 -4.02 -19.14
CA THR A 213 -13.35 -3.60 -18.77
C THR A 213 -13.35 -2.59 -17.63
N MET A 214 -12.48 -2.79 -16.64
CA MET A 214 -12.51 -2.05 -15.38
C MET A 214 -11.52 -0.87 -15.35
N ILE A 215 -10.58 -0.77 -16.29
CA ILE A 215 -9.60 0.32 -16.28
C ILE A 215 -10.26 1.69 -16.39
N HIS A 216 -9.71 2.68 -15.69
CA HIS A 216 -10.13 4.08 -15.74
C HIS A 216 -8.93 5.02 -15.44
N PRO A 217 -9.04 6.33 -15.71
CA PRO A 217 -8.03 7.32 -15.31
C PRO A 217 -7.73 7.25 -13.80
N GLY A 218 -6.44 7.25 -13.43
CA GLY A 218 -6.01 7.16 -12.04
C GLY A 218 -6.12 5.77 -11.40
N SER A 219 -6.38 4.69 -12.15
CA SER A 219 -6.51 3.35 -11.57
C SER A 219 -5.25 2.88 -10.83
N ILE A 220 -5.44 2.32 -9.62
CA ILE A 220 -4.45 1.49 -8.95
C ILE A 220 -4.90 0.04 -9.12
N LEU A 221 -4.15 -0.72 -9.92
CA LEU A 221 -4.44 -2.11 -10.24
C LEU A 221 -3.83 -3.00 -9.16
N LEU A 222 -4.63 -3.87 -8.56
CA LEU A 222 -4.19 -5.00 -7.76
C LEU A 222 -4.29 -6.27 -8.59
N LEU A 223 -3.14 -6.85 -8.92
CA LEU A 223 -3.01 -8.20 -9.47
C LEU A 223 -2.26 -9.11 -8.49
N HIS A 224 -2.27 -10.41 -8.73
CA HIS A 224 -1.46 -11.36 -7.97
C HIS A 224 -0.44 -12.08 -8.86
N ALA A 225 0.81 -12.14 -8.40
CA ALA A 225 1.92 -12.75 -9.13
C ALA A 225 1.97 -14.29 -9.04
N ILE A 226 0.89 -14.91 -8.54
CA ILE A 226 0.71 -16.36 -8.40
C ILE A 226 -0.13 -16.99 -9.53
N SER A 227 -0.64 -16.16 -10.45
CA SER A 227 -1.55 -16.56 -11.52
C SER A 227 -0.82 -16.72 -12.85
N LYS A 228 -0.95 -17.89 -13.47
CA LYS A 228 -0.48 -18.12 -14.84
C LYS A 228 -1.18 -17.16 -15.81
N ASP A 229 -2.48 -16.95 -15.60
CA ASP A 229 -3.29 -16.05 -16.41
C ASP A 229 -2.71 -14.64 -16.45
N ASN A 230 -2.25 -14.13 -15.29
CA ASN A 230 -1.66 -12.81 -15.21
C ASN A 230 -0.30 -12.74 -15.90
N ALA A 231 0.57 -13.74 -15.71
CA ALA A 231 1.87 -13.77 -16.35
C ALA A 231 1.75 -13.78 -17.88
N GLU A 232 0.83 -14.57 -18.41
CA GLU A 232 0.56 -14.65 -19.86
C GLU A 232 -0.18 -13.41 -20.38
N ALA A 233 -1.06 -12.80 -19.60
CA ALA A 233 -1.85 -11.63 -20.03
C ALA A 233 -1.07 -10.30 -19.94
N LEU A 234 -0.10 -10.18 -19.03
CA LEU A 234 0.46 -8.89 -18.63
C LEU A 234 1.07 -8.11 -19.80
N ALA A 235 1.82 -8.78 -20.67
CA ALA A 235 2.45 -8.12 -21.83
C ALA A 235 1.38 -7.47 -22.73
N LYS A 236 0.30 -8.20 -23.03
CA LYS A 236 -0.80 -7.71 -23.84
C LYS A 236 -1.61 -6.63 -23.14
N ILE A 237 -1.87 -6.78 -21.83
CA ILE A 237 -2.53 -5.73 -21.02
C ILE A 237 -1.75 -4.41 -21.13
N ILE A 238 -0.41 -4.46 -20.99
CA ILE A 238 0.42 -3.25 -21.08
C ILE A 238 0.34 -2.62 -22.47
N ASP A 239 0.44 -3.42 -23.53
CA ASP A 239 0.40 -2.92 -24.91
C ASP A 239 -0.96 -2.30 -25.23
N ASP A 240 -2.06 -3.01 -24.98
CA ASP A 240 -3.42 -2.54 -25.28
C ASP A 240 -3.77 -1.28 -24.45
N LEU A 241 -3.30 -1.17 -23.19
CA LEU A 241 -3.52 0.02 -22.38
C LEU A 241 -2.74 1.24 -22.90
N ARG A 242 -1.50 1.03 -23.39
CA ARG A 242 -0.72 2.09 -24.04
C ARG A 242 -1.38 2.56 -25.33
N GLU A 243 -1.91 1.65 -26.14
CA GLU A 243 -2.68 2.00 -27.35
C GLU A 243 -3.92 2.85 -27.00
N LYS A 244 -4.55 2.60 -25.84
CA LYS A 244 -5.64 3.43 -25.31
C LYS A 244 -5.20 4.76 -24.67
N GLY A 245 -3.90 5.08 -24.72
CA GLY A 245 -3.32 6.32 -24.22
C GLY A 245 -3.04 6.35 -22.72
N TYR A 246 -2.95 5.18 -22.06
CA TYR A 246 -2.58 5.11 -20.65
C TYR A 246 -1.06 5.11 -20.45
N HIS A 247 -0.62 5.72 -19.35
CA HIS A 247 0.77 5.75 -18.93
C HIS A 247 0.92 4.99 -17.61
N PHE A 248 1.80 4.00 -17.59
CA PHE A 248 2.15 3.31 -16.36
C PHE A 248 3.12 4.15 -15.53
N LYS A 249 2.76 4.40 -14.28
CA LYS A 249 3.51 5.21 -13.32
C LYS A 249 3.73 4.44 -12.02
N SER A 250 4.76 4.81 -11.28
CA SER A 250 5.04 4.24 -9.96
C SER A 250 4.20 4.91 -8.87
N LEU A 251 4.07 4.27 -7.70
CA LEU A 251 3.44 4.93 -6.53
C LEU A 251 4.26 6.13 -6.03
N ASP A 252 5.56 6.16 -6.30
CA ASP A 252 6.41 7.32 -6.04
C ASP A 252 6.00 8.52 -6.90
N ASP A 253 5.66 8.28 -8.18
CA ASP A 253 5.12 9.31 -9.08
C ASP A 253 3.75 9.79 -8.62
N LEU A 254 2.89 8.88 -8.13
CA LEU A 254 1.58 9.22 -7.56
C LEU A 254 1.72 10.21 -6.42
N VAL A 255 2.57 9.89 -5.43
CA VAL A 255 2.73 10.74 -4.23
C VAL A 255 3.35 12.08 -4.60
N LYS A 256 4.34 12.12 -5.50
CA LYS A 256 4.93 13.38 -5.99
C LYS A 256 3.91 14.25 -6.71
N GLY A 257 3.03 13.65 -7.53
CA GLY A 257 1.98 14.37 -8.25
C GLY A 257 0.86 14.91 -7.36
N ASN A 258 0.71 14.39 -6.14
CA ASN A 258 -0.27 14.82 -5.13
C ASN A 258 0.30 15.81 -4.10
N GLN A 259 1.60 16.11 -4.13
CA GLN A 259 2.17 17.19 -3.33
C GLN A 259 1.85 18.53 -4.01
N PRO A 260 1.35 19.54 -3.27
CA PRO A 260 1.03 20.86 -3.81
C PRO A 260 2.26 21.57 -4.40
#